data_AF-A0A7S4AQC0-F1
#
_entry.id   AF-A0A7S4AQC0-F1
#
_cell.length_a   1.000
_cell.length_b   1.000
_cell.length_c   1.000
_cell.angle_alpha   90.00
_cell.angle_beta   90.00
_cell.angle_gamma   90.00
#
_symmetry.space_group_name_H-M   'P 1'
#
loop_
_entity.id
_entity.type
_entity.pdbx_description
1 polymer ?
#
loop_
_entity_poly.entity_id
_entity_poly.type
_entity_poly.pdbx_seq_one_letter_code
_entity_poly.pdbx_strand_id
1 'polypeptide(L)'
;MIMIFRRKKNQTTFDPLVAKPDLSLSNGNHTAKHGRMDATGAPIFTRSAHDTRAHSAVDPSSSNPPDHSTNVHTHTLVDCPRNSIPSKSEVIVTSNSNKLLVPVSSPSLSDSALATQQQPRRTYPPDCYSLVALHHPHDEPGFFFFGIMVWSFQMIFHLLVVLRVAGPMSTNEDMDNPSDGLFGFIPSNVVNLSRVTQFMAVLAYCIFADESLQDIVTAVECWPKFSKVKKEDKVGLIMFSCILRFTQGVLATVVVLLLVVNTADAVEIVLNFTAVNFISGFDGLAFNLARGGKYGPKLEAETKRIEELPVPDCMHRKNNHLQYQLAVFPIALALMISLGLISLLQNSPEFWLTKRLRVQFKDGTSVEPYSGCYDLDPVSKNFHKRRGYKSFNSTQDGARFDYCPDSRRWFLHNKSSEFACKEGKIQQLAYSEKTSTFDISSSFESVWYSSSGTPLE
;
A
#
# COMPACT_ATOMS: atom_id res chain seq x y z
N MET A 1 -30.97 0.75 7.62
CA MET A 1 -30.44 0.06 6.43
C MET A 1 -29.33 -0.78 6.95
N ILE A 2 -29.71 -1.95 7.45
CA ILE A 2 -28.74 -3.02 7.62
C ILE A 2 -28.63 -3.62 6.22
N MET A 3 -27.74 -3.09 5.40
CA MET A 3 -27.37 -3.75 4.14
C MET A 3 -26.61 -5.01 4.54
N ILE A 4 -27.32 -6.15 4.56
CA ILE A 4 -26.70 -7.44 4.87
C ILE A 4 -25.98 -7.94 3.61
N PHE A 5 -24.69 -7.63 3.52
CA PHE A 5 -23.82 -8.25 2.53
C PHE A 5 -23.51 -9.69 2.96
N ARG A 6 -24.27 -10.66 2.44
CA ARG A 6 -23.81 -12.05 2.44
C ARG A 6 -22.86 -12.25 1.26
N ARG A 7 -21.56 -12.02 1.48
CA ARG A 7 -20.48 -12.42 0.56
C ARG A 7 -20.53 -13.94 0.41
N LYS A 8 -21.02 -14.43 -0.73
CA LYS A 8 -21.00 -15.85 -1.05
C LYS A 8 -19.57 -16.16 -1.49
N LYS A 9 -18.75 -16.76 -0.61
CA LYS A 9 -17.41 -17.25 -0.99
C LYS A 9 -17.58 -18.15 -2.22
N ASN A 10 -16.95 -17.78 -3.33
CA ASN A 10 -16.86 -18.68 -4.47
C ASN A 10 -15.93 -19.82 -4.05
N GLN A 11 -16.52 -20.92 -3.58
CA GLN A 11 -15.82 -22.17 -3.39
C GLN A 11 -15.56 -22.72 -4.80
N THR A 12 -14.43 -22.34 -5.38
CA THR A 12 -13.90 -23.03 -6.57
C THR A 12 -13.50 -24.43 -6.12
N THR A 13 -14.43 -25.37 -6.22
CA THR A 13 -14.13 -26.79 -6.22
C THR A 13 -13.21 -27.03 -7.43
N PHE A 14 -11.91 -27.19 -7.17
CA PHE A 14 -10.99 -27.78 -8.12
C PHE A 14 -11.37 -29.26 -8.24
N ASP A 15 -12.10 -29.61 -9.29
CA ASP A 15 -12.27 -31.00 -9.67
C ASP A 15 -10.89 -31.57 -10.04
N PRO A 16 -10.43 -32.65 -9.40
CA PRO A 16 -9.18 -33.28 -9.79
C PRO A 16 -9.32 -33.85 -11.20
N LEU A 17 -8.42 -33.42 -12.08
CA LEU A 17 -8.24 -33.98 -13.42
C LEU A 17 -8.01 -35.49 -13.33
N VAL A 18 -9.06 -36.26 -13.60
CA VAL A 18 -8.96 -37.69 -13.87
C VAL A 18 -8.30 -37.86 -15.23
N ALA A 19 -7.07 -38.37 -15.21
CA ALA A 19 -6.36 -38.81 -16.40
C ALA A 19 -7.15 -39.92 -17.09
N LYS A 20 -7.59 -39.67 -18.33
CA LYS A 20 -8.06 -40.71 -19.25
C LYS A 20 -6.86 -41.28 -20.02
N PRO A 21 -6.76 -42.62 -20.17
CA PRO A 21 -5.72 -43.22 -20.97
C PRO A 21 -6.05 -43.14 -22.47
N ASP A 22 -5.02 -42.90 -23.26
CA ASP A 22 -5.00 -42.98 -24.71
C ASP A 22 -5.40 -44.38 -25.21
N LEU A 23 -6.25 -44.43 -26.23
CA LEU A 23 -6.20 -45.45 -27.26
C LEU A 23 -7.08 -45.12 -28.48
N SER A 24 -6.41 -45.19 -29.63
CA SER A 24 -6.87 -45.69 -30.93
C SER A 24 -7.00 -44.69 -32.10
N LEU A 25 -6.09 -44.92 -33.06
CA LEU A 25 -6.16 -44.55 -34.46
C LEU A 25 -7.44 -45.07 -35.12
N SER A 26 -8.06 -44.26 -35.99
CA SER A 26 -8.59 -44.74 -37.28
C SER A 26 -8.89 -43.60 -38.24
N ASN A 27 -8.61 -43.88 -39.51
CA ASN A 27 -8.71 -43.04 -40.71
C ASN A 27 -10.14 -42.56 -41.03
N GLY A 28 -10.23 -41.46 -41.80
CA GLY A 28 -11.44 -41.12 -42.54
C GLY A 28 -11.37 -39.80 -43.32
N ASN A 29 -10.91 -39.87 -44.57
CA ASN A 29 -11.08 -38.85 -45.61
C ASN A 29 -12.57 -38.46 -45.79
N HIS A 30 -12.87 -37.19 -46.14
CA HIS A 30 -13.55 -36.82 -47.40
C HIS A 30 -13.94 -35.32 -47.51
N THR A 31 -13.49 -34.69 -48.61
CA THR A 31 -14.15 -33.70 -49.51
C THR A 31 -14.90 -32.50 -48.91
N ALA A 32 -14.46 -31.24 -49.10
CA ALA A 32 -14.50 -30.40 -50.32
C ALA A 32 -15.90 -30.12 -50.90
N LYS A 33 -16.38 -28.86 -50.82
CA LYS A 33 -16.84 -28.00 -51.96
C LYS A 33 -17.64 -26.76 -51.53
N HIS A 34 -17.31 -25.64 -52.23
CA HIS A 34 -18.15 -24.52 -52.75
C HIS A 34 -19.21 -23.83 -51.87
N GLY A 35 -19.52 -22.53 -52.00
CA GLY A 35 -19.22 -21.45 -52.95
C GLY A 35 -19.75 -20.14 -52.30
N ARG A 36 -19.15 -18.96 -52.53
CA ARG A 36 -19.31 -18.03 -53.68
C ARG A 36 -20.52 -17.07 -53.55
N MET A 37 -20.21 -15.76 -53.43
CA MET A 37 -20.90 -14.55 -53.99
C MET A 37 -22.34 -14.25 -53.52
N ASP A 38 -22.90 -13.03 -53.49
CA ASP A 38 -22.63 -11.65 -53.96
C ASP A 38 -23.52 -10.71 -53.09
N ALA A 39 -23.12 -9.50 -52.69
CA ALA A 39 -23.24 -8.20 -53.38
C ALA A 39 -24.64 -7.53 -53.42
N THR A 40 -24.61 -6.21 -53.12
CA THR A 40 -25.48 -5.11 -53.57
C THR A 40 -26.88 -4.88 -52.98
N GLY A 41 -27.17 -3.61 -52.69
CA GLY A 41 -28.52 -3.07 -52.49
C GLY A 41 -28.57 -1.74 -51.73
N ALA A 42 -28.30 -0.61 -52.41
CA ALA A 42 -28.59 0.75 -51.95
C ALA A 42 -30.01 1.20 -52.40
N PRO A 43 -30.32 2.51 -52.38
CA PRO A 43 -31.02 3.31 -51.37
C PRO A 43 -32.46 3.70 -51.83
N ILE A 44 -33.20 4.59 -51.12
CA ILE A 44 -34.09 5.66 -51.68
C ILE A 44 -35.07 6.31 -50.65
N PHE A 45 -35.11 7.66 -50.69
CA PHE A 45 -36.20 8.65 -50.43
C PHE A 45 -36.88 8.77 -49.03
N THR A 46 -37.42 9.90 -48.54
CA THR A 46 -37.38 11.37 -48.78
C THR A 46 -38.27 12.03 -47.70
N ARG A 47 -38.04 13.33 -47.41
CA ARG A 47 -39.01 14.39 -47.02
C ARG A 47 -39.92 14.17 -45.78
N SER A 48 -39.91 15.12 -44.85
CA SER A 48 -40.78 16.31 -44.95
C SER A 48 -40.54 17.25 -43.76
N ALA A 49 -40.57 18.55 -44.06
CA ALA A 49 -40.57 19.64 -43.11
C ALA A 49 -41.92 19.72 -42.37
N HIS A 50 -41.90 20.25 -41.15
CA HIS A 50 -42.96 21.11 -40.66
C HIS A 50 -42.42 22.17 -39.69
N ASP A 51 -43.02 23.34 -39.86
CA ASP A 51 -42.62 24.68 -39.47
C ASP A 51 -43.32 25.13 -38.17
N THR A 52 -42.86 26.26 -37.60
CA THR A 52 -43.50 27.14 -36.59
C THR A 52 -43.75 26.58 -35.18
N ARG A 53 -43.61 27.32 -34.06
CA ARG A 53 -43.92 28.74 -33.80
C ARG A 53 -43.28 29.18 -32.47
N ALA A 54 -42.89 30.45 -32.41
CA ALA A 54 -42.47 31.18 -31.22
C ALA A 54 -43.63 31.61 -30.31
N HIS A 55 -43.39 31.67 -29.00
CA HIS A 55 -44.02 32.54 -27.99
C HIS A 55 -43.02 32.60 -26.80
N SER A 56 -42.26 33.68 -26.61
CA SER A 56 -42.56 34.90 -25.85
C SER A 56 -43.03 34.69 -24.40
N ALA A 57 -42.05 34.86 -23.50
CA ALA A 57 -42.04 35.78 -22.34
C ALA A 57 -42.90 35.51 -21.09
N VAL A 58 -42.35 36.05 -19.98
CA VAL A 58 -42.96 36.45 -18.70
C VAL A 58 -42.66 35.52 -17.50
N ASP A 59 -41.55 35.83 -16.82
CA ASP A 59 -41.43 35.88 -15.34
C ASP A 59 -42.39 36.96 -14.80
N PRO A 60 -42.98 36.86 -13.58
CA PRO A 60 -42.19 36.94 -12.35
C PRO A 60 -42.80 36.31 -11.06
N SER A 61 -42.09 36.55 -9.94
CA SER A 61 -42.51 36.51 -8.53
C SER A 61 -42.57 35.12 -7.86
N SER A 62 -41.68 34.79 -6.93
CA SER A 62 -41.54 35.29 -5.55
C SER A 62 -42.71 34.92 -4.63
N SER A 63 -42.53 33.85 -3.86
CA SER A 63 -43.27 33.66 -2.60
C SER A 63 -42.50 32.69 -1.70
N ASN A 64 -41.85 33.25 -0.68
CA ASN A 64 -41.47 32.53 0.53
C ASN A 64 -42.72 31.96 1.23
N PRO A 65 -42.60 30.82 1.91
CA PRO A 65 -43.40 30.54 3.10
C PRO A 65 -42.52 30.35 4.35
N PRO A 66 -43.13 30.36 5.55
CA PRO A 66 -42.61 31.06 6.70
C PRO A 66 -41.87 30.16 7.71
N ASP A 67 -41.16 30.85 8.59
CA ASP A 67 -40.72 30.38 9.89
C ASP A 67 -41.84 29.66 10.66
N HIS A 68 -41.54 28.46 11.15
CA HIS A 68 -42.25 27.88 12.28
C HIS A 68 -41.27 27.49 13.39
N SER A 69 -41.43 28.21 14.48
CA SER A 69 -40.80 27.99 15.78
C SER A 69 -41.32 26.72 16.47
N THR A 70 -40.40 26.13 17.24
CA THR A 70 -40.60 25.39 18.51
C THR A 70 -41.44 24.12 18.51
N ASN A 71 -40.77 22.99 18.76
CA ASN A 71 -41.13 22.25 19.97
C ASN A 71 -39.91 21.60 20.64
N VAL A 72 -39.89 21.79 21.95
CA VAL A 72 -38.89 21.38 22.92
C VAL A 72 -39.19 19.95 23.34
N HIS A 73 -38.24 19.03 23.16
CA HIS A 73 -38.17 17.85 24.01
C HIS A 73 -36.78 17.69 24.60
N THR A 74 -36.77 17.90 25.91
CA THR A 74 -35.73 17.74 26.91
C THR A 74 -35.29 16.28 26.98
N HIS A 75 -34.02 16.02 26.69
CA HIS A 75 -33.29 14.94 27.36
C HIS A 75 -31.99 15.50 27.93
N THR A 76 -31.90 15.30 29.23
CA THR A 76 -30.98 15.90 30.18
C THR A 76 -29.65 15.15 30.19
N LEU A 77 -28.56 15.89 29.95
CA LEU A 77 -27.23 15.82 30.57
C LEU A 77 -26.55 14.46 30.79
N VAL A 78 -25.44 14.23 30.07
CA VAL A 78 -24.13 13.96 30.69
C VAL A 78 -23.05 14.66 29.85
N ASP A 79 -22.65 15.85 30.27
CA ASP A 79 -21.50 16.57 29.72
C ASP A 79 -20.22 16.23 30.51
N CYS A 80 -19.12 16.08 29.76
CA CYS A 80 -17.78 15.83 30.25
C CYS A 80 -17.15 17.10 30.86
N PRO A 81 -16.35 17.00 31.94
CA PRO A 81 -15.56 18.12 32.39
C PRO A 81 -14.31 18.31 31.52
N ARG A 82 -14.25 19.48 30.88
CA ARG A 82 -13.10 20.05 30.17
C ARG A 82 -12.12 20.60 31.21
N ASN A 83 -10.99 19.91 31.42
CA ASN A 83 -9.89 20.45 32.23
C ASN A 83 -8.90 21.22 31.35
N SER A 84 -8.67 22.45 31.80
CA SER A 84 -7.70 23.43 31.36
C SER A 84 -6.26 22.90 31.39
N ILE A 85 -5.55 23.05 30.28
CA ILE A 85 -4.09 22.98 30.22
C ILE A 85 -3.54 24.40 30.41
N PRO A 86 -2.64 24.60 31.37
CA PRO A 86 -1.48 25.42 31.08
C PRO A 86 -0.22 24.76 31.61
N SER A 87 0.80 24.62 30.77
CA SER A 87 2.17 24.96 31.16
C SER A 87 3.08 24.89 29.94
N LYS A 88 3.67 26.04 29.63
CA LYS A 88 4.91 26.15 28.87
C LYS A 88 6.00 25.35 29.59
N SER A 89 6.77 24.58 28.81
CA SER A 89 8.08 24.08 29.20
C SER A 89 9.03 24.38 28.06
N GLU A 90 9.60 25.58 28.13
CA GLU A 90 10.66 26.04 27.25
C GLU A 90 11.97 25.42 27.75
N VAL A 91 12.42 24.35 27.11
CA VAL A 91 13.76 23.77 27.38
C VAL A 91 14.76 24.49 26.49
N ILE A 92 15.35 25.55 27.04
CA ILE A 92 16.52 26.21 26.47
C ILE A 92 17.73 25.32 26.76
N VAL A 93 18.25 24.63 25.74
CA VAL A 93 19.57 24.00 25.79
C VAL A 93 20.61 25.07 25.40
N THR A 94 21.17 25.77 26.39
CA THR A 94 22.36 26.59 26.20
C THR A 94 23.59 25.68 26.07
N SER A 95 24.04 25.44 24.85
CA SER A 95 25.40 24.92 24.57
C SER A 95 26.40 26.06 24.77
N ASN A 96 27.04 26.08 25.94
CA ASN A 96 28.10 27.02 26.27
C ASN A 96 29.45 26.39 25.93
N SER A 97 29.98 26.67 24.73
CA SER A 97 31.32 26.25 24.31
C SER A 97 32.25 27.46 24.26
N ASN A 98 32.77 27.87 25.41
CA ASN A 98 33.93 28.77 25.49
C ASN A 98 35.18 27.97 25.11
N LYS A 99 35.52 27.94 23.81
CA LYS A 99 36.85 27.53 23.35
C LYS A 99 37.81 28.69 23.58
N LEU A 100 38.59 28.55 24.65
CA LEU A 100 39.77 29.33 24.95
C LEU A 100 40.77 29.20 23.78
N LEU A 101 41.03 30.31 23.09
CA LEU A 101 42.08 30.42 22.07
C LEU A 101 43.44 30.36 22.76
N VAL A 102 44.10 29.20 22.68
CA VAL A 102 45.52 29.05 23.02
C VAL A 102 46.34 29.46 21.77
N PRO A 103 47.37 30.31 21.91
CA PRO A 103 48.23 30.68 20.79
C PRO A 103 49.06 29.46 20.37
N VAL A 104 48.86 29.03 19.12
CA VAL A 104 49.64 27.97 18.48
C VAL A 104 51.01 28.53 18.14
N SER A 105 52.03 28.07 18.86
CA SER A 105 53.44 28.22 18.52
C SER A 105 53.78 27.39 17.28
N SER A 106 54.28 28.04 16.24
CA SER A 106 54.71 27.47 14.97
C SER A 106 55.82 26.42 15.17
N PRO A 107 55.62 25.14 14.81
CA PRO A 107 56.71 24.18 14.79
C PRO A 107 57.54 24.36 13.52
N SER A 108 58.84 24.40 13.75
CA SER A 108 59.93 24.46 12.77
C SER A 108 59.86 23.33 11.74
N LEU A 109 60.08 23.74 10.50
CA LEU A 109 60.10 22.96 9.28
C LEU A 109 61.41 22.15 9.19
N SER A 110 61.46 20.92 9.69
CA SER A 110 62.55 19.98 9.42
C SER A 110 62.14 18.55 9.75
N ASP A 111 62.36 17.66 8.77
CA ASP A 111 62.13 16.20 8.76
C ASP A 111 60.71 15.71 8.43
N SER A 112 60.36 15.87 7.15
CA SER A 112 59.33 15.09 6.46
C SER A 112 59.74 13.62 6.34
N ALA A 113 59.71 12.91 7.46
CA ALA A 113 59.65 11.45 7.45
C ALA A 113 58.36 11.04 6.74
N LEU A 114 58.50 10.12 5.78
CA LEU A 114 57.44 9.49 5.00
C LEU A 114 56.43 8.79 5.93
N ALA A 115 55.53 9.55 6.54
CA ALA A 115 54.41 9.04 7.30
C ALA A 115 53.49 8.34 6.31
N THR A 116 53.74 7.05 6.07
CA THR A 116 52.84 6.15 5.37
C THR A 116 51.48 6.33 6.00
N GLN A 117 50.57 7.03 5.31
CA GLN A 117 49.18 7.20 5.73
C GLN A 117 48.58 5.80 5.82
N GLN A 118 48.64 5.21 7.01
CA GLN A 118 47.92 3.98 7.30
C GLN A 118 46.45 4.35 7.18
N GLN A 119 45.83 3.88 6.09
CA GLN A 119 44.39 4.02 5.94
C GLN A 119 43.74 3.49 7.22
N PRO A 120 42.77 4.22 7.80
CA PRO A 120 42.12 3.81 9.02
C PRO A 120 41.62 2.37 8.86
N ARG A 121 42.11 1.47 9.72
CA ARG A 121 41.71 0.07 9.68
C ARG A 121 40.22 0.01 9.93
N ARG A 122 39.49 -0.67 9.03
CA ARG A 122 38.05 -0.87 9.23
C ARG A 122 37.84 -1.84 10.38
N THR A 123 36.89 -1.49 11.23
CA THR A 123 36.44 -2.31 12.35
C THR A 123 35.08 -2.93 12.05
N TYR A 124 34.66 -3.87 12.88
CA TYR A 124 33.34 -4.50 12.75
C TYR A 124 32.23 -3.45 12.85
N PRO A 125 31.11 -3.61 12.12
CA PRO A 125 29.98 -2.71 12.28
C PRO A 125 29.46 -2.77 13.73
N PRO A 126 29.15 -1.63 14.36
CA PRO A 126 28.73 -1.56 15.75
C PRO A 126 27.25 -1.96 15.92
N ASP A 127 26.96 -3.22 15.61
CA ASP A 127 25.61 -3.80 15.61
C ASP A 127 25.56 -5.14 16.37
N CYS A 128 24.35 -5.59 16.71
CA CYS A 128 24.15 -6.86 17.42
C CYS A 128 24.58 -8.09 16.59
N TYR A 129 24.59 -7.97 15.28
CA TYR A 129 24.98 -9.05 14.39
C TYR A 129 26.49 -9.32 14.41
N SER A 130 27.31 -8.34 14.77
CA SER A 130 28.75 -8.53 15.01
C SER A 130 29.02 -9.44 16.21
N LEU A 131 28.18 -9.42 17.25
CA LEU A 131 28.25 -10.40 18.34
C LEU A 131 27.99 -11.82 17.81
N VAL A 132 26.99 -12.00 16.95
CA VAL A 132 26.68 -13.28 16.31
C VAL A 132 27.83 -13.77 15.42
N ALA A 133 28.53 -12.85 14.74
CA ALA A 133 29.65 -13.18 13.87
C ALA A 133 30.90 -13.65 14.64
N LEU A 134 31.08 -13.22 15.89
CA LEU A 134 32.30 -13.43 16.67
C LEU A 134 32.19 -14.58 17.69
N HIS A 135 31.00 -14.82 18.25
CA HIS A 135 30.80 -15.76 19.35
C HIS A 135 30.07 -17.03 18.90
N HIS A 136 30.58 -18.19 19.32
CA HIS A 136 29.93 -19.47 19.06
C HIS A 136 28.79 -19.70 20.06
N PRO A 137 27.66 -20.33 19.69
CA PRO A 137 26.55 -20.63 20.60
C PRO A 137 26.95 -21.52 21.80
N HIS A 138 28.10 -22.19 21.76
CA HIS A 138 28.56 -23.08 22.83
C HIS A 138 29.63 -22.47 23.74
N ASP A 139 30.47 -21.58 23.22
CA ASP A 139 31.59 -21.02 23.98
C ASP A 139 31.12 -19.85 24.86
N GLU A 140 30.39 -18.91 24.25
CA GLU A 140 29.90 -17.70 24.90
C GLU A 140 28.42 -17.47 24.52
N PRO A 141 27.52 -18.37 24.97
CA PRO A 141 26.12 -18.37 24.55
C PRO A 141 25.41 -17.03 24.79
N GLY A 142 25.76 -16.33 25.88
CA GLY A 142 25.13 -15.05 26.23
C GLY A 142 25.24 -13.99 25.14
N PHE A 143 26.41 -13.86 24.51
CA PHE A 143 26.64 -12.87 23.45
C PHE A 143 25.93 -13.27 22.15
N PHE A 144 26.01 -14.55 21.79
CA PHE A 144 25.35 -15.08 20.60
C PHE A 144 23.82 -14.95 20.70
N PHE A 145 23.22 -15.42 21.81
CA PHE A 145 21.78 -15.37 22.01
C PHE A 145 21.26 -13.94 22.17
N PHE A 146 22.05 -13.00 22.69
CA PHE A 146 21.66 -11.59 22.70
C PHE A 146 21.43 -11.07 21.28
N GLY A 147 22.35 -11.32 20.35
CA GLY A 147 22.18 -10.91 18.95
C GLY A 147 21.00 -11.59 18.26
N ILE A 148 20.81 -12.90 18.48
CA ILE A 148 19.67 -13.65 17.93
C ILE A 148 18.33 -13.20 18.51
N MET A 149 18.29 -12.84 19.79
CA MET A 149 17.10 -12.31 20.43
C MET A 149 16.67 -11.00 19.76
N VAL A 150 17.58 -10.06 19.54
CA VAL A 150 17.27 -8.77 18.90
C VAL A 150 16.77 -8.97 17.46
N TRP A 151 17.46 -9.80 16.68
CA TRP A 151 17.00 -10.18 15.34
C TRP A 151 15.60 -10.80 15.37
N SER A 152 15.32 -11.70 16.32
CA SER A 152 14.01 -12.35 16.44
C SER A 152 12.90 -11.33 16.74
N PHE A 153 13.16 -10.36 17.63
CA PHE A 153 12.21 -9.27 17.90
C PHE A 153 11.94 -8.45 16.63
N GLN A 154 12.98 -8.04 15.91
CA GLN A 154 12.83 -7.30 14.66
C GLN A 154 12.01 -8.10 13.64
N MET A 155 12.30 -9.39 13.46
CA MET A 155 11.56 -10.24 12.54
C MET A 155 10.09 -10.41 12.93
N ILE A 156 9.80 -10.59 14.22
CA ILE A 156 8.43 -10.69 14.73
C ILE A 156 7.66 -9.40 14.43
N PHE A 157 8.22 -8.23 14.72
CA PHE A 157 7.54 -6.96 14.44
C PHE A 157 7.27 -6.76 12.94
N HIS A 158 8.26 -7.03 12.08
CA HIS A 158 8.04 -6.96 10.64
C HIS A 158 6.98 -7.96 10.15
N LEU A 159 7.01 -9.21 10.65
CA LEU A 159 5.97 -10.19 10.33
C LEU A 159 4.58 -9.73 10.81
N LEU A 160 4.48 -9.13 12.00
CA LEU A 160 3.22 -8.59 12.50
C LEU A 160 2.69 -7.49 11.59
N VAL A 161 3.55 -6.63 11.05
CA VAL A 161 3.15 -5.63 10.06
C VAL A 161 2.69 -6.29 8.75
N VAL A 162 3.41 -7.29 8.24
CA VAL A 162 2.98 -8.06 7.05
C VAL A 162 1.62 -8.71 7.28
N LEU A 163 1.43 -9.37 8.43
CA LEU A 163 0.16 -10.03 8.79
C LEU A 163 -0.97 -9.02 8.99
N ARG A 164 -0.67 -7.84 9.53
CA ARG A 164 -1.63 -6.74 9.70
C ARG A 164 -2.09 -6.18 8.37
N VAL A 165 -1.22 -6.17 7.35
CA VAL A 165 -1.53 -5.60 6.04
C VAL A 165 -2.15 -6.64 5.09
N ALA A 166 -1.51 -7.80 4.96
CA ALA A 166 -1.84 -8.84 3.97
C ALA A 166 -2.61 -10.03 4.55
N GLY A 167 -2.73 -10.14 5.87
CA GLY A 167 -3.39 -11.26 6.53
C GLY A 167 -4.92 -11.16 6.54
N PRO A 168 -5.63 -12.27 6.84
CA PRO A 168 -7.09 -12.27 6.99
C PRO A 168 -7.56 -11.48 8.23
N MET A 169 -6.65 -11.19 9.15
CA MET A 169 -6.89 -10.29 10.30
C MET A 169 -6.54 -8.84 9.97
N SER A 170 -6.36 -8.52 8.68
CA SER A 170 -6.21 -7.14 8.26
C SER A 170 -7.44 -6.37 8.72
N THR A 171 -7.16 -5.32 9.47
CA THR A 171 -8.12 -4.33 9.94
C THR A 171 -7.96 -3.06 9.09
N ASN A 172 -7.46 -3.24 7.86
CA ASN A 172 -7.67 -2.26 6.80
C ASN A 172 -9.18 -2.28 6.58
N GLU A 173 -9.84 -1.18 6.96
CA GLU A 173 -11.26 -0.97 6.74
C GLU A 173 -11.63 -1.38 5.31
N ASP A 174 -12.81 -2.00 5.16
CA ASP A 174 -13.29 -2.74 3.99
C ASP A 174 -12.67 -2.26 2.67
N MET A 175 -11.51 -2.83 2.35
CA MET A 175 -10.76 -2.47 1.15
C MET A 175 -11.66 -2.74 -0.05
N ASP A 176 -11.79 -1.74 -0.92
CA ASP A 176 -12.62 -1.69 -2.13
C ASP A 176 -12.23 -2.70 -3.23
N ASN A 177 -11.58 -3.79 -2.84
CA ASN A 177 -11.15 -4.85 -3.71
C ASN A 177 -12.02 -6.10 -3.53
N PRO A 178 -12.83 -6.47 -4.54
CA PRO A 178 -13.66 -7.66 -4.48
C PRO A 178 -12.87 -8.96 -4.60
N SER A 179 -11.55 -8.91 -4.84
CA SER A 179 -10.71 -10.10 -4.99
C SER A 179 -10.52 -10.84 -3.67
N ASP A 180 -10.94 -12.12 -3.62
CA ASP A 180 -10.64 -13.04 -2.52
C ASP A 180 -9.17 -13.55 -2.54
N GLY A 181 -8.35 -13.09 -3.49
CA GLY A 181 -7.00 -13.59 -3.73
C GLY A 181 -5.92 -12.98 -2.82
N LEU A 182 -4.66 -13.42 -3.03
CA LEU A 182 -3.48 -12.92 -2.31
C LEU A 182 -3.32 -11.39 -2.40
N PHE A 183 -3.86 -10.77 -3.45
CA PHE A 183 -3.81 -9.32 -3.68
C PHE A 183 -5.05 -8.57 -3.15
N GLY A 184 -5.91 -9.24 -2.38
CA GLY A 184 -7.11 -8.69 -1.76
C GLY A 184 -6.86 -7.39 -0.98
N PHE A 185 -5.67 -7.25 -0.40
CA PHE A 185 -5.28 -6.10 0.41
C PHE A 185 -4.96 -4.84 -0.41
N ILE A 186 -4.73 -4.92 -1.72
CA ILE A 186 -4.34 -3.75 -2.50
C ILE A 186 -5.61 -2.90 -2.77
N PRO A 187 -5.61 -1.59 -2.48
CA PRO A 187 -6.78 -0.76 -2.73
C PRO A 187 -7.06 -0.63 -4.22
N SER A 188 -8.34 -0.68 -4.61
CA SER A 188 -8.76 -0.42 -5.98
C SER A 188 -8.70 1.08 -6.27
N ASN A 189 -8.08 1.45 -7.39
CA ASN A 189 -8.02 2.83 -7.89
C ASN A 189 -7.61 3.91 -6.87
N VAL A 190 -6.32 3.92 -6.56
CA VAL A 190 -5.67 5.01 -5.83
C VAL A 190 -5.73 6.31 -6.64
N VAL A 191 -6.01 7.44 -5.96
CA VAL A 191 -6.02 8.79 -6.58
C VAL A 191 -4.65 9.12 -7.17
N ASN A 192 -4.59 9.83 -8.31
CA ASN A 192 -3.34 10.15 -8.99
C ASN A 192 -2.32 10.84 -8.07
N LEU A 193 -2.77 11.73 -7.18
CA LEU A 193 -1.90 12.38 -6.19
C LEU A 193 -1.23 11.35 -5.27
N SER A 194 -2.02 10.45 -4.68
CA SER A 194 -1.52 9.37 -3.83
C SER A 194 -0.54 8.46 -4.59
N ARG A 195 -0.79 8.15 -5.87
CA ARG A 195 0.18 7.39 -6.69
C ARG A 195 1.51 8.11 -6.83
N VAL A 196 1.49 9.41 -7.14
CA VAL A 196 2.72 10.22 -7.22
C VAL A 196 3.44 10.22 -5.87
N THR A 197 2.71 10.37 -4.77
CA THR A 197 3.28 10.27 -3.41
C THR A 197 3.91 8.91 -3.16
N GLN A 198 3.24 7.81 -3.53
CA GLN A 198 3.78 6.45 -3.39
C GLN A 198 5.09 6.26 -4.18
N PHE A 199 5.15 6.74 -5.43
CA PHE A 199 6.38 6.72 -6.23
C PHE A 199 7.50 7.55 -5.60
N MET A 200 7.18 8.77 -5.15
CA MET A 200 8.14 9.64 -4.48
C MET A 200 8.63 9.05 -3.16
N ALA A 201 7.76 8.37 -2.42
CA ALA A 201 8.09 7.70 -1.17
C ALA A 201 9.06 6.53 -1.39
N VAL A 202 8.81 5.66 -2.37
CA VAL A 202 9.74 4.58 -2.73
C VAL A 202 11.07 5.15 -3.24
N LEU A 203 11.02 6.21 -4.05
CA LEU A 203 12.24 6.86 -4.53
C LEU A 203 13.06 7.46 -3.39
N ALA A 204 12.40 8.15 -2.44
CA ALA A 204 13.03 8.70 -1.26
C ALA A 204 13.67 7.59 -0.41
N TYR A 205 12.95 6.49 -0.17
CA TYR A 205 13.47 5.31 0.52
C TYR A 205 14.74 4.76 -0.16
N CYS A 206 14.77 4.70 -1.49
CA CYS A 206 15.93 4.20 -2.24
C CYS A 206 17.13 5.17 -2.25
N ILE A 207 16.88 6.49 -2.23
CA ILE A 207 17.93 7.52 -2.27
C ILE A 207 18.54 7.72 -0.88
N PHE A 208 17.69 7.93 0.12
CA PHE A 208 18.07 8.12 1.52
C PHE A 208 18.09 6.76 2.20
N ALA A 209 18.95 5.86 1.71
CA ALA A 209 18.98 4.47 2.14
C ALA A 209 18.93 4.38 3.67
N ASP A 210 17.80 3.86 4.13
CA ASP A 210 17.49 3.77 5.55
C ASP A 210 18.22 2.61 6.22
N GLU A 211 18.06 2.47 7.53
CA GLU A 211 18.65 1.37 8.32
C GLU A 211 18.38 0.00 7.68
N SER A 212 17.16 -0.22 7.15
CA SER A 212 16.80 -1.48 6.47
C SER A 212 17.56 -1.76 5.17
N LEU A 213 17.89 -0.74 4.38
CA LEU A 213 18.74 -0.90 3.18
C LEU A 213 20.20 -1.02 3.58
N GLN A 214 20.61 -0.32 4.64
CA GLN A 214 21.94 -0.42 5.20
C GLN A 214 22.24 -1.84 5.71
N ASP A 215 21.26 -2.56 6.24
CA ASP A 215 21.41 -3.98 6.62
C ASP A 215 21.74 -4.87 5.41
N ILE A 216 21.07 -4.65 4.28
CA ILE A 216 21.33 -5.39 3.03
C ILE A 216 22.72 -5.05 2.49
N VAL A 217 23.05 -3.77 2.44
CA VAL A 217 24.38 -3.30 1.99
C VAL A 217 25.46 -3.91 2.87
N THR A 218 25.31 -3.80 4.20
CA THR A 218 26.29 -4.31 5.17
C THR A 218 26.43 -5.82 5.04
N ALA A 219 25.34 -6.57 4.86
CA ALA A 219 25.39 -8.00 4.58
C ALA A 219 26.19 -8.35 3.32
N VAL A 220 26.01 -7.59 2.23
CA VAL A 220 26.72 -7.80 0.95
C VAL A 220 28.19 -7.39 1.04
N GLU A 221 28.49 -6.28 1.74
CA GLU A 221 29.85 -5.79 1.96
C GLU A 221 30.63 -6.71 2.90
N CYS A 222 30.00 -7.23 3.95
CA CYS A 222 30.60 -8.15 4.92
C CYS A 222 30.69 -9.60 4.42
N TRP A 223 30.11 -9.93 3.25
CA TRP A 223 30.13 -11.28 2.74
C TRP A 223 31.56 -11.78 2.48
N PRO A 224 31.99 -12.91 3.10
CA PRO A 224 33.39 -13.32 3.12
C PRO A 224 33.88 -13.78 1.75
N LYS A 225 35.12 -13.40 1.42
CA LYS A 225 35.84 -13.87 0.23
C LYS A 225 36.54 -15.18 0.55
N PHE A 226 36.00 -16.29 0.04
CA PHE A 226 36.57 -17.62 0.22
C PHE A 226 38.05 -17.74 -0.21
N SER A 227 38.50 -16.92 -1.16
CA SER A 227 39.90 -16.89 -1.61
C SER A 227 40.90 -16.29 -0.60
N LYS A 228 40.42 -15.63 0.46
CA LYS A 228 41.26 -14.94 1.47
C LYS A 228 41.04 -15.46 2.89
N VAL A 229 40.35 -16.58 3.02
CA VAL A 229 40.02 -17.17 4.33
C VAL A 229 41.28 -17.75 4.95
N LYS A 230 41.56 -17.35 6.20
CA LYS A 230 42.59 -17.99 7.03
C LYS A 230 41.94 -19.06 7.92
N LYS A 231 42.73 -20.00 8.46
CA LYS A 231 42.19 -21.13 9.25
C LYS A 231 41.56 -20.69 10.57
N GLU A 232 42.01 -19.55 11.09
CA GLU A 232 41.52 -18.89 12.29
C GLU A 232 40.21 -18.11 12.09
N ASP A 233 39.83 -17.83 10.84
CA ASP A 233 38.62 -17.06 10.53
C ASP A 233 37.38 -17.92 10.76
N LYS A 234 36.44 -17.43 11.59
CA LYS A 234 35.14 -18.07 11.85
C LYS A 234 34.15 -17.82 10.71
N VAL A 235 34.48 -18.25 9.49
CA VAL A 235 33.72 -17.93 8.26
C VAL A 235 32.23 -18.32 8.36
N GLY A 236 31.92 -19.46 8.98
CA GLY A 236 30.54 -19.91 9.14
C GLY A 236 29.67 -18.93 9.95
N LEU A 237 30.20 -18.38 11.04
CA LEU A 237 29.49 -17.40 11.88
C LEU A 237 29.36 -16.05 11.16
N ILE A 238 30.39 -15.62 10.44
CA ILE A 238 30.35 -14.40 9.62
C ILE A 238 29.27 -14.54 8.54
N MET A 239 29.23 -15.66 7.81
CA MET A 239 28.20 -15.93 6.81
C MET A 239 26.80 -15.94 7.43
N PHE A 240 26.64 -16.62 8.56
CA PHE A 240 25.37 -16.68 9.27
C PHE A 240 24.87 -15.29 9.66
N SER A 241 25.75 -14.46 10.26
CA SER A 241 25.47 -13.06 10.58
C SER A 241 25.10 -12.22 9.35
N CYS A 242 25.74 -12.43 8.20
CA CYS A 242 25.37 -11.77 6.95
C CYS A 242 23.98 -12.21 6.45
N ILE A 243 23.64 -13.50 6.56
CA ILE A 243 22.30 -14.01 6.18
C ILE A 243 21.22 -13.40 7.07
N LEU A 244 21.46 -13.26 8.38
CA LEU A 244 20.49 -12.63 9.29
C LEU A 244 20.23 -11.17 8.92
N ARG A 245 21.28 -10.36 8.71
CA ARG A 245 21.15 -8.96 8.24
C ARG A 245 20.42 -8.89 6.90
N PHE A 246 20.82 -9.73 5.93
CA PHE A 246 20.20 -9.73 4.60
C PHE A 246 18.71 -10.07 4.66
N THR A 247 18.33 -11.10 5.43
CA THR A 247 16.93 -11.53 5.54
C THR A 247 16.06 -10.49 6.25
N GLN A 248 16.56 -9.84 7.30
CA GLN A 248 15.84 -8.77 7.98
C GLN A 248 15.70 -7.53 7.07
N GLY A 249 16.77 -7.08 6.41
CA GLY A 249 16.69 -5.94 5.49
C GLY A 249 15.76 -6.18 4.30
N VAL A 250 15.75 -7.40 3.74
CA VAL A 250 14.80 -7.79 2.68
C VAL A 250 13.36 -7.79 3.19
N LEU A 251 13.10 -8.36 4.37
CA LEU A 251 11.76 -8.36 4.95
C LEU A 251 11.28 -6.94 5.24
N ALA A 252 12.13 -6.08 5.79
CA ALA A 252 11.83 -4.66 6.03
C ALA A 252 11.51 -3.92 4.73
N THR A 253 12.24 -4.21 3.65
CA THR A 253 11.98 -3.66 2.32
C THR A 253 10.62 -4.12 1.76
N VAL A 254 10.24 -5.39 1.97
CA VAL A 254 8.91 -5.90 1.62
C VAL A 254 7.82 -5.21 2.44
N VAL A 255 8.04 -5.00 3.74
CA VAL A 255 7.11 -4.26 4.60
C VAL A 255 6.91 -2.83 4.10
N VAL A 256 7.98 -2.12 3.76
CA VAL A 256 7.93 -0.79 3.15
C VAL A 256 7.07 -0.78 1.88
N LEU A 257 7.30 -1.73 0.96
CA LEU A 257 6.52 -1.84 -0.26
C LEU A 257 5.02 -2.05 0.04
N LEU A 258 4.71 -2.96 0.97
CA LEU A 258 3.34 -3.24 1.36
C LEU A 258 2.67 -2.00 1.98
N LEU A 259 3.32 -1.33 2.94
CA LEU A 259 2.78 -0.13 3.57
C LEU A 259 2.53 0.98 2.56
N VAL A 260 3.49 1.26 1.67
CA VAL A 260 3.33 2.30 0.65
C VAL A 260 2.16 2.00 -0.29
N VAL A 261 2.03 0.76 -0.76
CA VAL A 261 0.95 0.37 -1.70
C VAL A 261 -0.44 0.44 -1.05
N ASN A 262 -0.53 0.13 0.24
CA ASN A 262 -1.80 0.09 0.96
C ASN A 262 -2.29 1.47 1.41
N THR A 263 -1.38 2.43 1.56
CA THR A 263 -1.71 3.74 2.11
C THR A 263 -2.09 4.74 1.01
N ALA A 264 -3.24 5.40 1.19
CA ALA A 264 -3.71 6.47 0.31
C ALA A 264 -3.24 7.87 0.75
N ASP A 265 -2.94 8.06 2.05
CA ASP A 265 -2.53 9.35 2.62
C ASP A 265 -1.00 9.48 2.72
N ALA A 266 -0.46 10.62 2.30
CA ALA A 266 0.94 10.96 2.44
C ALA A 266 1.41 10.95 3.91
N VAL A 267 0.57 11.42 4.85
CA VAL A 267 0.93 11.47 6.27
C VAL A 267 1.13 10.07 6.84
N GLU A 268 0.22 9.16 6.51
CA GLU A 268 0.32 7.75 6.89
C GLU A 268 1.55 7.07 6.29
N ILE A 269 1.94 7.41 5.05
CA ILE A 269 3.17 6.88 4.43
C ILE A 269 4.40 7.26 5.26
N VAL A 270 4.49 8.52 5.69
CA VAL A 270 5.61 9.01 6.50
C VAL A 270 5.64 8.34 7.88
N LEU A 271 4.46 8.16 8.51
CA LEU A 271 4.35 7.45 9.78
C LEU A 271 4.77 5.98 9.65
N ASN A 272 4.37 5.33 8.57
CA ASN A 272 4.75 3.96 8.26
C ASN A 272 6.27 3.80 8.08
N PHE A 273 6.93 4.73 7.38
CA PHE A 273 8.40 4.74 7.29
C PHE A 273 9.06 4.94 8.64
N THR A 274 8.58 5.89 9.42
CA THR A 274 9.11 6.14 10.77
C THR A 274 9.03 4.88 11.63
N ALA A 275 7.93 4.14 11.56
CA ALA A 275 7.76 2.89 12.28
C ALA A 275 8.72 1.80 11.80
N VAL A 276 8.88 1.60 10.49
CA VAL A 276 9.80 0.59 9.95
C VAL A 276 11.26 0.91 10.28
N ASN A 277 11.65 2.17 10.21
CA ASN A 277 13.00 2.62 10.55
C ASN A 277 13.27 2.42 12.04
N PHE A 278 12.30 2.74 12.88
CA PHE A 278 12.40 2.50 14.32
C PHE A 278 12.61 1.01 14.64
N ILE A 279 11.84 0.11 14.01
CA ILE A 279 12.00 -1.35 14.20
C ILE A 279 13.37 -1.81 13.66
N SER A 280 13.78 -1.31 12.49
CA SER A 280 15.05 -1.69 11.87
C SER A 280 16.25 -1.21 12.68
N GLY A 281 16.17 -0.08 13.39
CA GLY A 281 17.25 0.43 14.25
C GLY A 281 17.39 -0.24 15.63
N PHE A 282 16.59 -1.26 15.96
CA PHE A 282 16.64 -1.92 17.27
C PHE A 282 17.98 -2.58 17.59
N ASP A 283 18.65 -3.15 16.61
CA ASP A 283 19.97 -3.77 16.77
C ASP A 283 21.06 -2.74 17.06
N GLY A 284 21.09 -1.63 16.34
CA GLY A 284 21.98 -0.50 16.64
C GLY A 284 21.71 0.09 18.02
N LEU A 285 20.44 0.27 18.39
CA LEU A 285 20.05 0.74 19.72
C LEU A 285 20.47 -0.25 20.82
N ALA A 286 20.21 -1.55 20.64
CA ALA A 286 20.56 -2.58 21.60
C ALA A 286 22.08 -2.70 21.77
N PHE A 287 22.85 -2.60 20.69
CA PHE A 287 24.31 -2.57 20.72
C PHE A 287 24.82 -1.33 21.47
N ASN A 288 24.24 -0.15 21.22
CA ASN A 288 24.62 1.08 21.92
C ASN A 288 24.29 1.02 23.42
N LEU A 289 23.15 0.45 23.80
CA LEU A 289 22.78 0.23 25.21
C LEU A 289 23.72 -0.79 25.89
N ALA A 290 24.10 -1.84 25.17
CA ALA A 290 25.09 -2.82 25.61
C ALA A 290 26.46 -2.16 25.84
N ARG A 291 26.91 -1.32 24.91
CA ARG A 291 28.14 -0.52 25.00
C ARG A 291 28.13 0.47 26.16
N GLY A 292 26.96 0.98 26.53
CA GLY A 292 26.76 1.82 27.71
C GLY A 292 26.65 1.06 29.03
N GLY A 293 26.83 -0.28 29.02
CA GLY A 293 26.81 -1.12 30.21
C GLY A 293 25.43 -1.41 30.79
N LYS A 294 24.34 -1.06 30.08
CA LYS A 294 22.97 -1.26 30.58
C LYS A 294 22.59 -2.73 30.76
N TYR A 295 23.19 -3.62 29.97
CA TYR A 295 22.98 -5.07 30.06
C TYR A 295 24.10 -5.80 30.84
N GLY A 296 24.97 -5.05 31.54
CA GLY A 296 26.01 -5.57 32.41
C GLY A 296 27.44 -5.39 31.89
N PRO A 297 28.44 -5.46 32.80
CA PRO A 297 29.83 -5.08 32.51
C PRO A 297 30.52 -6.00 31.51
N LYS A 298 30.12 -7.28 31.43
CA LYS A 298 30.69 -8.23 30.46
C LYS A 298 30.33 -7.85 29.01
N LEU A 299 29.07 -7.50 28.77
CA LEU A 299 28.60 -7.09 27.43
C LEU A 299 29.13 -5.70 27.06
N GLU A 300 29.29 -4.82 28.05
CA GLU A 300 29.96 -3.52 27.88
C GLU A 300 31.39 -3.67 27.37
N ALA A 301 32.18 -4.50 28.04
CA ALA A 301 33.57 -4.75 27.66
C ALA A 301 33.64 -5.37 26.26
N GLU A 302 32.76 -6.31 25.95
CA GLU A 302 32.76 -7.01 24.67
C GLU A 302 32.35 -6.10 23.50
N THR A 303 31.29 -5.30 23.65
CA THR A 303 30.86 -4.38 22.59
C THR A 303 31.90 -3.28 22.32
N LYS A 304 32.57 -2.76 23.35
CA LYS A 304 33.73 -1.85 23.17
C LYS A 304 34.88 -2.53 22.44
N ARG A 305 35.17 -3.80 22.78
CA ARG A 305 36.19 -4.61 22.09
C ARG A 305 35.86 -4.78 20.60
N ILE A 306 34.60 -5.03 20.26
CA ILE A 306 34.14 -5.20 18.87
C ILE A 306 34.34 -3.94 18.04
N GLU A 307 34.05 -2.76 18.60
CA GLU A 307 34.20 -1.48 17.91
C GLU A 307 35.66 -1.18 17.54
N GLU A 308 36.61 -1.65 18.35
CA GLU A 308 38.05 -1.52 18.13
C GLU A 308 38.63 -2.67 17.29
N LEU A 309 37.89 -3.79 17.16
CA LEU A 309 38.38 -5.00 16.51
C LEU A 309 38.41 -4.80 14.98
N PRO A 310 39.58 -4.92 14.32
CA PRO A 310 39.66 -4.82 12.88
C PRO A 310 38.94 -6.00 12.20
N VAL A 311 38.25 -5.73 11.10
CA VAL A 311 37.63 -6.81 10.30
C VAL A 311 38.70 -7.70 9.68
N PRO A 312 38.47 -9.02 9.55
CA PRO A 312 39.40 -9.93 8.92
C PRO A 312 39.57 -9.62 7.42
N ASP A 313 40.72 -10.00 6.87
CA ASP A 313 41.08 -9.76 5.46
C ASP A 313 40.07 -10.36 4.46
N CYS A 314 39.36 -11.42 4.89
CA CYS A 314 38.32 -12.06 4.10
C CYS A 314 37.05 -11.19 3.93
N MET A 315 36.78 -10.25 4.84
CA MET A 315 35.69 -9.27 4.74
C MET A 315 36.15 -7.97 4.05
N HIS A 316 37.45 -7.68 4.03
CA HIS A 316 37.96 -6.43 3.50
C HIS A 316 37.76 -6.29 1.97
N ARG A 317 37.16 -5.17 1.57
CA ARG A 317 36.84 -4.82 0.18
C ARG A 317 37.27 -3.40 -0.14
N LYS A 318 37.95 -3.25 -1.28
CA LYS A 318 38.55 -1.97 -1.73
C LYS A 318 37.50 -0.95 -2.21
N ASN A 319 36.45 -1.42 -2.88
CA ASN A 319 35.46 -0.56 -3.55
C ASN A 319 34.09 -0.67 -2.89
N ASN A 320 33.88 0.04 -1.77
CA ASN A 320 32.59 0.03 -1.06
C ASN A 320 31.48 0.73 -1.84
N HIS A 321 31.75 1.93 -2.37
CA HIS A 321 30.77 2.70 -3.14
C HIS A 321 30.14 1.87 -4.27
N LEU A 322 30.95 1.05 -4.97
CA LEU A 322 30.47 0.20 -6.05
C LEU A 322 29.57 -0.94 -5.53
N GLN A 323 29.86 -1.47 -4.36
CA GLN A 323 29.06 -2.55 -3.76
C GLN A 323 27.76 -2.02 -3.18
N TYR A 324 27.81 -0.85 -2.54
CA TYR A 324 26.63 -0.11 -2.16
C TYR A 324 25.71 0.09 -3.37
N GLN A 325 26.23 0.61 -4.48
CA GLN A 325 25.44 0.78 -5.71
C GLN A 325 24.94 -0.55 -6.26
N LEU A 326 25.77 -1.58 -6.29
CA LEU A 326 25.39 -2.91 -6.79
C LEU A 326 24.32 -3.59 -5.93
N ALA A 327 24.27 -3.30 -4.62
CA ALA A 327 23.25 -3.82 -3.71
C ALA A 327 21.95 -3.01 -3.81
N VAL A 328 22.03 -1.68 -3.75
CA VAL A 328 20.85 -0.80 -3.70
C VAL A 328 20.14 -0.68 -5.06
N PHE A 329 20.88 -0.57 -6.16
CA PHE A 329 20.29 -0.40 -7.50
C PHE A 329 19.30 -1.50 -7.92
N PRO A 330 19.60 -2.81 -7.81
CA PRO A 330 18.65 -3.85 -8.19
C PRO A 330 17.40 -3.87 -7.29
N ILE A 331 17.54 -3.53 -6.01
CA ILE A 331 16.42 -3.44 -5.06
C ILE A 331 15.52 -2.27 -5.43
N ALA A 332 16.10 -1.10 -5.67
CA ALA A 332 15.37 0.08 -6.11
C ALA A 332 14.63 -0.19 -7.43
N LEU A 333 15.29 -0.83 -8.40
CA LEU A 333 14.67 -1.22 -9.67
C LEU A 333 13.51 -2.19 -9.44
N ALA A 334 13.68 -3.22 -8.60
CA ALA A 334 12.64 -4.19 -8.28
C ALA A 334 11.43 -3.54 -7.60
N LEU A 335 11.64 -2.61 -6.66
CA LEU A 335 10.58 -1.85 -6.00
C LEU A 335 9.81 -0.97 -6.99
N MET A 336 10.53 -0.24 -7.86
CA MET A 336 9.91 0.63 -8.86
C MET A 336 9.12 -0.16 -9.91
N ILE A 337 9.65 -1.29 -10.38
CA ILE A 337 8.91 -2.21 -11.26
C ILE A 337 7.68 -2.75 -10.55
N SER A 338 7.80 -3.20 -9.30
CA SER A 338 6.67 -3.75 -8.54
C SER A 338 5.57 -2.70 -8.34
N LEU A 339 5.92 -1.48 -7.95
CA LEU A 339 4.97 -0.38 -7.80
C LEU A 339 4.34 0.02 -9.15
N GLY A 340 5.12 0.01 -10.23
CA GLY A 340 4.63 0.21 -11.60
C GLY A 340 3.62 -0.84 -12.02
N LEU A 341 3.91 -2.13 -11.80
CA LEU A 341 3.00 -3.23 -12.08
C LEU A 341 1.72 -3.12 -11.26
N ILE A 342 1.82 -2.84 -9.95
CA ILE A 342 0.66 -2.63 -9.09
C ILE A 342 -0.18 -1.45 -9.59
N SER A 343 0.46 -0.34 -9.97
CA SER A 343 -0.23 0.83 -10.53
C SER A 343 -0.93 0.52 -11.86
N LEU A 344 -0.32 -0.30 -12.72
CA LEU A 344 -0.94 -0.76 -13.97
C LEU A 344 -2.13 -1.68 -13.68
N LEU A 345 -1.97 -2.61 -12.73
CA LEU A 345 -3.04 -3.50 -12.31
C LEU A 345 -4.20 -2.72 -11.72
N GLN A 346 -3.97 -1.80 -10.78
CA GLN A 346 -5.00 -0.94 -10.16
C GLN A 346 -5.81 -0.12 -11.17
N ASN A 347 -5.26 0.11 -12.36
CA ASN A 347 -5.93 0.80 -13.45
C ASN A 347 -6.81 -0.13 -14.33
N SER A 348 -6.73 -1.45 -14.13
CA SER A 348 -7.49 -2.41 -14.91
C SER A 348 -8.90 -2.64 -14.34
N PRO A 349 -9.96 -2.38 -15.11
CA PRO A 349 -11.34 -2.64 -14.67
C PRO A 349 -11.64 -4.15 -14.55
N GLU A 350 -10.77 -5.01 -15.08
CA GLU A 350 -10.99 -6.46 -15.08
C GLU A 350 -10.69 -7.09 -13.72
N PHE A 351 -9.74 -6.55 -12.96
CA PHE A 351 -9.30 -7.16 -11.70
C PHE A 351 -9.96 -6.56 -10.47
N TRP A 352 -10.23 -5.25 -10.47
CA TRP A 352 -10.56 -4.52 -9.24
C TRP A 352 -12.01 -4.05 -9.13
N LEU A 353 -12.80 -4.19 -10.21
CA LEU A 353 -14.22 -3.86 -10.16
C LEU A 353 -15.05 -5.05 -9.71
N THR A 354 -16.00 -4.79 -8.81
CA THR A 354 -17.02 -5.75 -8.38
C THR A 354 -17.75 -6.27 -9.61
N LYS A 355 -17.77 -7.59 -9.81
CA LYS A 355 -18.41 -8.19 -11.00
C LYS A 355 -19.91 -8.27 -10.88
N ARG A 356 -20.37 -8.58 -9.68
CA ARG A 356 -21.77 -8.74 -9.32
C ARG A 356 -21.98 -8.24 -7.91
N LEU A 357 -22.97 -7.40 -7.72
CA LEU A 357 -23.40 -6.92 -6.42
C LEU A 357 -24.85 -7.32 -6.18
N ARG A 358 -25.24 -7.47 -4.91
CA ARG A 358 -26.63 -7.68 -4.51
C ARG A 358 -27.06 -6.49 -3.68
N VAL A 359 -28.11 -5.81 -4.12
CA VAL A 359 -28.74 -4.70 -3.38
C VAL A 359 -30.04 -5.18 -2.77
N GLN A 360 -30.27 -4.82 -1.53
CA GLN A 360 -31.52 -5.04 -0.84
C GLN A 360 -31.95 -3.75 -0.17
N PHE A 361 -33.04 -3.17 -0.65
CA PHE A 361 -33.67 -2.01 -0.04
C PHE A 361 -34.61 -2.47 1.07
N LYS A 362 -34.91 -1.56 1.99
CA LYS A 362 -35.86 -1.82 3.09
C LYS A 362 -37.29 -1.87 2.54
N ASP A 363 -38.06 -2.81 3.06
CA ASP A 363 -39.48 -2.97 2.73
C ASP A 363 -40.26 -1.66 3.02
N GLY A 364 -41.21 -1.32 2.15
CA GLY A 364 -42.02 -0.11 2.21
C GLY A 364 -41.36 1.15 1.65
N THR A 365 -40.13 1.06 1.13
CA THR A 365 -39.49 2.19 0.42
C THR A 365 -39.91 2.21 -1.06
N SER A 366 -39.96 3.40 -1.68
CA SER A 366 -40.26 3.52 -3.11
C SER A 366 -39.22 2.85 -4.02
N VAL A 367 -38.07 2.45 -3.45
CA VAL A 367 -36.98 1.77 -4.16
C VAL A 367 -36.94 0.26 -3.91
N GLU A 368 -37.82 -0.27 -3.05
CA GLU A 368 -37.94 -1.70 -2.75
C GLU A 368 -37.99 -2.59 -4.01
N PRO A 369 -38.77 -2.27 -5.07
CA PRO A 369 -38.87 -3.10 -6.27
C PRO A 369 -37.54 -3.27 -7.03
N TYR A 370 -36.55 -2.42 -6.75
CA TYR A 370 -35.23 -2.46 -7.36
C TYR A 370 -34.22 -3.30 -6.54
N SER A 371 -34.67 -4.02 -5.52
CA SER A 371 -33.84 -5.01 -4.82
C SER A 371 -33.51 -6.18 -5.75
N GLY A 372 -32.23 -6.59 -5.81
CA GLY A 372 -31.80 -7.64 -6.72
C GLY A 372 -30.29 -7.74 -6.90
N CYS A 373 -29.88 -8.62 -7.81
CA CYS A 373 -28.49 -8.69 -8.26
C CYS A 373 -28.26 -7.70 -9.39
N TYR A 374 -27.08 -7.09 -9.44
CA TYR A 374 -26.66 -6.22 -10.52
C TYR A 374 -25.30 -6.68 -11.02
N ASP A 375 -25.18 -6.78 -12.35
CA ASP A 375 -23.94 -7.16 -13.03
C ASP A 375 -23.24 -5.92 -13.56
N LEU A 376 -21.90 -5.95 -13.52
CA LEU A 376 -21.06 -4.95 -14.16
C LEU A 376 -21.46 -4.83 -15.64
N ASP A 377 -21.85 -3.65 -16.08
CA ASP A 377 -22.27 -3.42 -17.46
C ASP A 377 -21.04 -3.16 -18.35
N PRO A 378 -20.65 -4.11 -19.24
CA PRO A 378 -19.47 -3.93 -20.08
C PRO A 378 -19.66 -2.82 -21.13
N VAL A 379 -20.91 -2.44 -21.42
CA VAL A 379 -21.27 -1.41 -22.39
C VAL A 379 -21.32 -0.02 -21.76
N SER A 380 -21.32 0.07 -20.42
CA SER A 380 -21.31 1.36 -19.72
C SER A 380 -20.09 2.18 -20.17
N LYS A 381 -20.33 3.44 -20.52
CA LYS A 381 -19.22 4.35 -20.85
C LYS A 381 -18.31 4.43 -19.64
N ASN A 382 -17.02 4.16 -19.87
CA ASN A 382 -16.00 4.21 -18.83
C ASN A 382 -15.72 5.68 -18.44
N PHE A 383 -16.59 6.29 -17.65
CA PHE A 383 -16.31 7.60 -17.07
C PHE A 383 -15.23 7.44 -16.00
N HIS A 384 -14.03 7.94 -16.28
CA HIS A 384 -12.85 7.79 -15.39
C HIS A 384 -12.61 6.34 -14.94
N LYS A 385 -12.75 5.38 -15.88
CA LYS A 385 -12.55 3.93 -15.65
C LYS A 385 -13.55 3.27 -14.70
N ARG A 386 -14.57 4.01 -14.23
CA ARG A 386 -15.71 3.45 -13.48
C ARG A 386 -16.69 2.87 -14.47
N ARG A 387 -17.37 1.79 -14.07
CA ARG A 387 -18.41 1.15 -14.88
C ARG A 387 -19.72 1.16 -14.12
N GLY A 388 -20.79 1.23 -14.90
CA GLY A 388 -22.13 1.09 -14.38
C GLY A 388 -22.48 -0.36 -14.07
N TYR A 389 -23.55 -0.55 -13.31
CA TYR A 389 -24.09 -1.86 -12.95
C TYR A 389 -25.55 -1.93 -13.38
N LYS A 390 -25.94 -2.98 -14.08
CA LYS A 390 -27.31 -3.19 -14.56
C LYS A 390 -27.97 -4.34 -13.82
N SER A 391 -29.27 -4.23 -13.53
CA SER A 391 -30.01 -5.30 -12.87
C SER A 391 -29.92 -6.63 -13.66
N PHE A 392 -29.72 -7.72 -12.92
CA PHE A 392 -29.63 -9.08 -13.44
C PHE A 392 -31.02 -9.59 -13.82
N ASN A 393 -31.19 -10.03 -15.06
CA ASN A 393 -32.46 -10.39 -15.71
C ASN A 393 -33.42 -9.21 -15.85
N SER A 394 -33.79 -8.92 -17.09
CA SER A 394 -34.62 -7.80 -17.52
C SER A 394 -36.08 -7.92 -17.08
N THR A 395 -36.37 -7.68 -15.80
CA THR A 395 -37.69 -7.12 -15.47
C THR A 395 -37.85 -5.80 -16.25
N GLN A 396 -39.06 -5.52 -16.74
CA GLN A 396 -39.33 -4.32 -17.55
C GLN A 396 -38.92 -3.03 -16.82
N ASP A 397 -38.91 -3.06 -15.49
CA ASP A 397 -38.46 -1.98 -14.59
C ASP A 397 -37.03 -2.16 -14.09
N GLY A 398 -36.11 -2.57 -14.96
CA GLY A 398 -34.70 -2.68 -14.60
C GLY A 398 -34.14 -1.35 -14.10
N ALA A 399 -33.30 -1.39 -13.07
CA ALA A 399 -32.54 -0.24 -12.63
C ALA A 399 -31.06 -0.39 -12.96
N ARG A 400 -30.37 0.74 -12.96
CA ARG A 400 -28.94 0.84 -13.22
C ARG A 400 -28.29 1.75 -12.20
N PHE A 401 -27.07 1.39 -11.80
CA PHE A 401 -26.16 2.28 -11.11
C PHE A 401 -25.15 2.85 -12.08
N ASP A 402 -25.01 4.17 -12.10
CA ASP A 402 -23.94 4.86 -12.83
C ASP A 402 -23.32 5.93 -11.93
N TYR A 403 -22.01 6.15 -12.10
CA TYR A 403 -21.31 7.23 -11.42
C TYR A 403 -21.34 8.51 -12.25
N CYS A 404 -21.64 9.64 -11.61
CA CYS A 404 -21.57 10.93 -12.26
C CYS A 404 -20.36 11.76 -11.80
N PRO A 405 -19.43 12.12 -12.72
CA PRO A 405 -18.22 12.88 -12.39
C PRO A 405 -18.51 14.28 -11.85
N ASP A 406 -19.46 15.00 -12.45
CA ASP A 406 -19.70 16.41 -12.14
C ASP A 406 -20.25 16.62 -10.73
N SER A 407 -21.17 15.74 -10.31
CA SER A 407 -21.74 15.76 -8.95
C SER A 407 -20.95 14.92 -7.94
N ARG A 408 -20.00 14.11 -8.42
CA ARG A 408 -19.22 13.13 -7.67
C ARG A 408 -20.08 12.15 -6.87
N ARG A 409 -21.10 11.57 -7.49
CA ARG A 409 -22.08 10.69 -6.82
C ARG A 409 -22.41 9.46 -7.64
N TRP A 410 -22.75 8.37 -6.98
CA TRP A 410 -23.41 7.23 -7.60
C TRP A 410 -24.91 7.48 -7.65
N PHE A 411 -25.53 7.11 -8.76
CA PHE A 411 -26.97 7.26 -8.96
C PHE A 411 -27.59 5.92 -9.27
N LEU A 412 -28.71 5.62 -8.61
CA LEU A 412 -29.65 4.59 -9.03
C LEU A 412 -30.72 5.24 -9.89
N HIS A 413 -30.92 4.75 -11.10
CA HIS A 413 -31.92 5.28 -12.03
C HIS A 413 -32.58 4.17 -12.84
N ASN A 414 -33.73 4.50 -13.45
CA ASN A 414 -34.43 3.58 -14.33
C ASN A 414 -33.63 3.34 -15.62
N LYS A 415 -33.67 2.11 -16.15
CA LYS A 415 -33.03 1.67 -17.40
C LYS A 415 -33.42 2.49 -18.63
N SER A 416 -34.58 3.16 -18.62
CA SER A 416 -35.01 4.02 -19.72
C SER A 416 -34.11 5.25 -19.93
N SER A 417 -33.28 5.63 -18.95
CA SER A 417 -32.29 6.71 -19.10
C SER A 417 -31.02 6.18 -19.76
N GLU A 418 -30.62 6.83 -20.85
CA GLU A 418 -29.31 6.58 -21.46
C GLU A 418 -28.16 7.19 -20.64
N PHE A 419 -28.44 8.16 -19.74
CA PHE A 419 -27.42 8.87 -18.95
C PHE A 419 -27.91 9.28 -17.56
N ALA A 420 -27.26 8.78 -16.50
CA ALA A 420 -27.51 9.22 -15.13
C ALA A 420 -27.12 10.69 -14.84
N CYS A 421 -26.20 11.25 -15.63
CA CYS A 421 -25.63 12.59 -15.39
C CYS A 421 -26.42 13.76 -15.96
N LYS A 422 -27.43 13.52 -16.81
CA LYS A 422 -28.17 14.64 -17.39
C LYS A 422 -29.09 15.23 -16.32
N GLU A 423 -28.92 16.52 -16.06
CA GLU A 423 -29.75 17.29 -15.13
C GLU A 423 -31.21 17.25 -15.59
N GLY A 424 -31.94 16.28 -15.06
CA GLY A 424 -33.35 16.05 -15.31
C GLY A 424 -33.85 15.05 -14.29
N LYS A 425 -34.56 15.54 -13.27
CA LYS A 425 -35.04 14.77 -12.10
C LYS A 425 -35.89 13.53 -12.45
N ILE A 426 -36.32 13.39 -13.70
CA ILE A 426 -37.46 12.55 -14.09
C ILE A 426 -37.17 11.04 -13.95
N GLN A 427 -35.91 10.61 -13.82
CA GLN A 427 -35.58 9.17 -13.79
C GLN A 427 -34.63 8.74 -12.67
N GLN A 428 -34.30 9.66 -11.75
CA GLN A 428 -33.47 9.37 -10.59
C GLN A 428 -34.32 8.69 -9.50
N LEU A 429 -33.84 7.55 -9.00
CA LEU A 429 -34.48 6.80 -7.93
C LEU A 429 -33.79 7.07 -6.58
N ALA A 430 -32.46 7.02 -6.58
CA ALA A 430 -31.64 7.30 -5.41
C ALA A 430 -30.25 7.83 -5.81
N TYR A 431 -29.53 8.41 -4.86
CA TYR A 431 -28.14 8.86 -5.05
C TYR A 431 -27.32 8.70 -3.77
N SER A 432 -26.03 8.42 -3.92
CA SER A 432 -25.09 8.38 -2.80
C SER A 432 -24.72 9.79 -2.32
N GLU A 433 -24.15 9.88 -1.12
CA GLU A 433 -23.36 11.05 -0.73
C GLU A 433 -22.23 11.32 -1.75
N LYS A 434 -21.67 12.54 -1.73
CA LYS A 434 -20.52 12.89 -2.55
C LYS A 434 -19.36 11.97 -2.20
N THR A 435 -18.89 11.21 -3.19
CA THR A 435 -17.82 10.24 -3.01
C THR A 435 -16.87 10.22 -4.20
N SER A 436 -15.60 9.95 -3.93
CA SER A 436 -14.57 9.63 -4.92
C SER A 436 -14.29 8.14 -5.03
N THR A 437 -15.06 7.28 -4.36
CA THR A 437 -14.86 5.82 -4.41
C THR A 437 -14.96 5.30 -5.84
N PHE A 438 -14.10 4.37 -6.19
CA PHE A 438 -14.00 3.86 -7.56
C PHE A 438 -15.02 2.79 -7.87
N ASP A 439 -15.22 1.88 -6.92
CA ASP A 439 -16.25 0.88 -6.97
C ASP A 439 -17.50 1.40 -6.24
N ILE A 440 -18.64 0.83 -6.59
CA ILE A 440 -19.90 1.15 -5.93
C ILE A 440 -19.99 0.46 -4.56
N SER A 441 -19.31 -0.68 -4.36
CA SER A 441 -19.36 -1.42 -3.09
C SER A 441 -19.05 -0.53 -1.88
N SER A 442 -18.03 0.31 -2.02
CA SER A 442 -17.54 1.30 -1.06
C SER A 442 -18.57 2.37 -0.73
N SER A 443 -19.40 2.72 -1.71
CA SER A 443 -20.36 3.81 -1.54
C SER A 443 -21.56 3.39 -0.70
N PHE A 444 -21.75 2.09 -0.45
CA PHE A 444 -22.84 1.60 0.39
C PHE A 444 -22.62 1.82 1.89
N GLU A 445 -21.39 2.13 2.31
CA GLU A 445 -21.09 2.58 3.67
C GLU A 445 -21.48 4.04 3.90
N SER A 446 -21.59 4.82 2.81
CA SER A 446 -22.05 6.21 2.88
C SER A 446 -23.58 6.30 2.87
N VAL A 447 -24.11 7.45 3.29
CA VAL A 447 -25.56 7.69 3.28
C VAL A 447 -26.06 7.78 1.83
N TRP A 448 -27.14 7.06 1.55
CA TRP A 448 -27.89 7.19 0.30
C TRP A 448 -29.15 8.00 0.53
N TYR A 449 -29.60 8.70 -0.51
CA TYR A 449 -30.77 9.55 -0.48
C TYR A 449 -31.73 9.15 -1.59
N SER A 450 -33.02 9.21 -1.32
CA SER A 450 -34.07 9.10 -2.33
C SER A 450 -34.03 10.28 -3.30
N SER A 451 -34.79 10.21 -4.39
CA SER A 451 -34.97 11.35 -5.30
C SER A 451 -35.58 12.60 -4.64
N SER A 452 -36.29 12.45 -3.51
CA SER A 452 -36.79 13.56 -2.69
C SER A 452 -35.74 14.15 -1.74
N GLY A 453 -34.55 13.55 -1.66
CA GLY A 453 -33.49 13.95 -0.73
C GLY A 453 -33.65 13.39 0.68
N THR A 454 -34.56 12.44 0.88
CA THR A 454 -34.75 11.77 2.17
C THR A 454 -33.69 10.66 2.31
N PRO A 455 -32.96 10.57 3.44
CA PRO A 455 -32.03 9.47 3.67
C PRO A 455 -32.73 8.10 3.54
N LEU A 456 -32.11 7.21 2.77
CA LEU A 456 -32.53 5.82 2.63
C LEU A 456 -31.88 5.04 3.76
N GLU A 457 -32.59 5.05 4.89
CA GLU A 457 -31.98 4.77 6.17
C GLU A 457 -31.79 3.32 6.50
#